data_AF-A0A7S1A8J8-F1
#
_entry.id   AF-A0A7S1A8J8-F1
#
_cell.length_a   1.000
_cell.length_b   1.000
_cell.length_c   1.000
_cell.angle_alpha   90.00
_cell.angle_beta   90.00
_cell.angle_gamma   90.00
#
_symmetry.space_group_name_H-M   'P 1'
#
loop_
_entity.id
_entity.type
_entity.pdbx_description
1 polymer ?
#
loop_
_entity_poly.entity_id
_entity_poly.type
_entity_poly.pdbx_seq_one_letter_code
_entity_poly.pdbx_strand_id
1 'polypeptide(L)'
;MDRNEHGHRGQGSDAAVAALRAAESSVPESTRLVVFDFDRTITWDHLWGKYQDAPIQDIPITDDVFVCLGRFKALVRALQHNEHCVAVATFGRRDVVEKAMRHALGHPHGLSIRTPADFGHRDGSAALGDKNTQLASLAAHFCVAAGQILLVDDDQKNVEAAVKAGVAAHWVPNGLTKSVLKKIAKEIGVPTYRTMNLVCGGKAVSGSLPRTRRSVSRDGTRALQGRCSSVSRGGSPGAAWCRDRSITPGPQSRGSRSGEGRAPAPRSTGSSALPWETALFDRPGKVGHSNPRRQPSTRAGHRTPSGASLPPLARGRTRGER
;
A
#
# COMPACT_ATOMS: atom_id res chain seq x y z
N MET A 1 15.27 -8.88 -37.16
CA MET A 1 14.83 -8.91 -35.76
C MET A 1 16.08 -9.04 -34.91
N ASP A 2 16.78 -7.93 -34.69
CA ASP A 2 18.01 -7.93 -33.89
C ASP A 2 17.66 -7.80 -32.41
N ARG A 3 17.77 -8.92 -31.69
CA ARG A 3 17.83 -8.95 -30.22
C ARG A 3 19.30 -8.85 -29.85
N ASN A 4 19.84 -7.65 -29.66
CA ASN A 4 21.18 -7.47 -29.10
C ASN A 4 21.38 -6.06 -28.50
N GLU A 5 20.50 -5.68 -27.57
CA GLU A 5 20.82 -4.65 -26.60
C GLU A 5 20.66 -5.22 -25.18
N HIS A 6 21.65 -6.04 -24.79
CA HIS A 6 21.91 -6.35 -23.39
C HIS A 6 22.70 -5.19 -22.79
N GLY A 7 22.04 -4.04 -22.61
CA GLY A 7 22.54 -2.99 -21.73
C GLY A 7 22.85 -3.60 -20.36
N HIS A 8 23.99 -3.19 -19.77
CA HIS A 8 24.56 -3.70 -18.51
C HIS A 8 23.50 -3.95 -17.42
N ARG A 9 22.96 -5.18 -17.34
CA ARG A 9 21.95 -5.63 -16.37
C ARG A 9 22.45 -5.77 -14.91
N GLY A 10 23.58 -5.16 -14.55
CA GLY A 10 24.26 -5.43 -13.27
C GLY A 10 24.54 -4.22 -12.41
N GLN A 11 24.91 -3.07 -12.99
CA GLN A 11 25.45 -1.96 -12.18
C GLN A 11 24.40 -1.27 -11.30
N GLY A 12 23.14 -1.26 -11.71
CA GLY A 12 22.06 -0.67 -10.92
C GLY A 12 21.72 -1.47 -9.65
N SER A 13 21.85 -2.80 -9.69
CA SER A 13 21.46 -3.67 -8.57
C SER A 13 22.43 -3.56 -7.39
N ASP A 14 23.75 -3.59 -7.63
CA ASP A 14 24.74 -3.50 -6.54
C ASP A 14 24.67 -2.18 -5.78
N ALA A 15 24.51 -1.06 -6.50
CA ALA A 15 24.33 0.26 -5.89
C ALA A 15 23.02 0.32 -5.08
N ALA A 16 21.94 -0.27 -5.58
CA ALA A 16 20.67 -0.33 -4.86
C ALA A 16 20.74 -1.21 -3.61
N VAL A 17 21.44 -2.33 -3.67
CA VAL A 17 21.70 -3.20 -2.51
C VAL A 17 22.52 -2.45 -1.46
N ALA A 18 23.57 -1.74 -1.88
CA ALA A 18 24.37 -0.91 -0.98
C ALA A 18 23.51 0.19 -0.33
N ALA A 19 22.67 0.86 -1.12
CA ALA A 19 21.75 1.89 -0.62
C ALA A 19 20.73 1.33 0.38
N LEU A 20 20.15 0.16 0.14
CA LEU A 20 19.25 -0.52 1.09
C LEU A 20 19.96 -0.86 2.40
N ARG A 21 21.19 -1.38 2.33
CA ARG A 21 21.98 -1.73 3.52
C ARG A 21 22.41 -0.51 4.32
N ALA A 22 22.63 0.63 3.66
CA ALA A 22 22.98 1.89 4.29
C ALA A 22 21.76 2.71 4.74
N ALA A 23 20.54 2.30 4.38
CA ALA A 23 19.33 3.04 4.72
C ALA A 23 19.06 2.97 6.23
N GLU A 24 19.05 4.14 6.86
CA GLU A 24 18.67 4.30 8.26
C GLU A 24 17.20 4.74 8.36
N SER A 25 16.51 4.25 9.39
CA SER A 25 15.14 4.64 9.66
C SER A 25 15.09 5.95 10.42
N SER A 26 14.22 6.88 9.99
CA SER A 26 13.82 8.02 10.82
C SER A 26 12.39 7.88 11.35
N VAL A 27 11.74 6.74 11.10
CA VAL A 27 10.38 6.41 11.58
C VAL A 27 10.44 5.38 12.71
N PRO A 28 9.36 5.22 13.52
CA PRO A 28 9.33 4.24 14.61
C PRO A 28 9.66 2.82 14.13
N GLU A 29 10.42 2.07 14.93
CA GLU A 29 10.88 0.71 14.59
C GLU A 29 9.73 -0.27 14.33
N SER A 30 8.55 -0.04 14.92
CA SER A 30 7.32 -0.83 14.68
C SER A 30 6.68 -0.54 13.32
N THR A 31 7.02 0.58 12.67
CA THR A 31 6.50 0.92 11.35
C THR A 31 7.05 -0.05 10.32
N ARG A 32 6.18 -0.44 9.38
CA ARG A 32 6.53 -1.32 8.27
C ARG A 32 6.16 -0.65 6.97
N LEU A 33 6.98 -0.88 5.95
CA LEU A 33 6.64 -0.60 4.56
C LEU A 33 6.33 -1.94 3.87
N VAL A 34 5.07 -2.17 3.53
CA VAL A 34 4.66 -3.36 2.80
C VAL A 34 4.63 -3.04 1.30
N VAL A 35 5.49 -3.71 0.55
CA VAL A 35 5.63 -3.52 -0.91
C VAL A 35 5.12 -4.74 -1.62
N PHE A 36 4.13 -4.55 -2.49
CA PHE A 36 3.58 -5.61 -3.31
C PHE A 36 4.14 -5.51 -4.73
N ASP A 37 4.51 -6.64 -5.32
CA ASP A 37 4.46 -6.74 -6.77
C ASP A 37 2.99 -6.72 -7.24
N PHE A 38 2.79 -6.45 -8.53
CA PHE A 38 1.46 -6.27 -9.09
C PHE A 38 0.98 -7.48 -9.89
N ASP A 39 1.69 -7.80 -10.97
CA ASP A 39 1.30 -8.84 -11.91
C ASP A 39 1.46 -10.22 -11.25
N ARG A 40 0.48 -11.12 -11.36
CA ARG A 40 0.46 -12.43 -10.67
C ARG A 40 0.54 -12.41 -9.13
N THR A 41 0.76 -11.25 -8.53
CA THR A 41 0.80 -11.04 -7.09
C THR A 41 -0.53 -10.47 -6.60
N ILE A 42 -0.88 -9.25 -7.01
CA ILE A 42 -2.19 -8.62 -6.72
C ILE A 42 -3.25 -9.12 -7.71
N THR A 43 -2.87 -9.27 -8.98
CA THR A 43 -3.71 -9.75 -10.09
C THR A 43 -3.43 -11.21 -10.43
N TRP A 44 -4.35 -11.89 -11.13
CA TRP A 44 -4.11 -13.25 -11.61
C TRP A 44 -3.17 -13.31 -12.81
N ASP A 45 -3.31 -12.34 -13.71
CA ASP A 45 -2.63 -12.31 -14.99
C ASP A 45 -1.44 -11.34 -14.97
N HIS A 46 -0.48 -11.58 -15.87
CA HIS A 46 0.49 -10.58 -16.31
C HIS A 46 -0.19 -9.57 -17.23
N LEU A 47 -0.71 -8.46 -16.68
CA LEU A 47 -1.46 -7.47 -17.43
C LEU A 47 -0.61 -6.81 -18.52
N TRP A 48 0.67 -6.55 -18.24
CA TRP A 48 1.60 -6.10 -19.29
C TRP A 48 1.76 -7.14 -20.40
N GLY A 49 1.94 -8.42 -20.06
CA GLY A 49 2.08 -9.49 -21.06
C GLY A 49 0.85 -9.64 -21.95
N LYS A 50 -0.35 -9.43 -21.37
CA LYS A 50 -1.65 -9.58 -22.03
C LYS A 50 -2.03 -8.38 -22.90
N TYR A 51 -1.84 -7.16 -22.40
CA TYR A 51 -2.33 -5.95 -23.05
C TYR A 51 -1.22 -5.11 -23.69
N GLN A 52 0.03 -5.28 -23.26
CA GLN A 52 1.21 -4.58 -23.82
C GLN A 52 0.95 -3.07 -23.96
N ASP A 53 1.01 -2.56 -25.20
CA ASP A 53 0.81 -1.15 -25.55
C ASP A 53 -0.65 -0.78 -25.84
N ALA A 54 -1.63 -1.63 -25.49
CA ALA A 54 -3.04 -1.31 -25.66
C ALA A 54 -3.41 0.02 -24.96
N PRO A 55 -4.29 0.83 -25.57
CA PRO A 55 -4.78 2.04 -24.94
C PRO A 55 -5.41 1.77 -23.58
N ILE A 56 -5.21 2.67 -22.61
CA ILE A 56 -5.62 2.44 -21.21
C ILE A 56 -7.13 2.22 -21.05
N GLN A 57 -7.95 2.82 -21.91
CA GLN A 57 -9.40 2.64 -21.94
C GLN A 57 -9.83 1.22 -22.31
N ASP A 58 -9.02 0.52 -23.12
CA ASP A 58 -9.34 -0.80 -23.67
C ASP A 58 -8.93 -1.94 -22.73
N ILE A 59 -8.22 -1.62 -21.64
CA ILE A 59 -7.76 -2.60 -20.64
C ILE A 59 -8.86 -2.77 -19.59
N PRO A 60 -9.63 -3.88 -19.57
CA PRO A 60 -10.66 -4.08 -18.58
C PRO A 60 -10.03 -4.35 -17.21
N ILE A 61 -10.39 -3.53 -16.23
CA ILE A 61 -10.07 -3.76 -14.82
C ILE A 61 -11.40 -3.94 -14.08
N THR A 62 -11.63 -5.16 -13.63
CA THR A 62 -12.83 -5.61 -12.93
C THR A 62 -12.42 -6.43 -11.70
N ASP A 63 -13.37 -6.78 -10.83
CA ASP A 63 -13.08 -7.47 -9.56
C ASP A 63 -12.38 -8.83 -9.74
N ASP A 64 -12.67 -9.53 -10.83
CA ASP A 64 -12.11 -10.84 -11.20
C ASP A 64 -10.66 -10.79 -11.67
N VAL A 65 -10.13 -9.60 -12.01
CA VAL A 65 -8.71 -9.43 -12.33
C VAL A 65 -7.83 -9.67 -11.09
N PHE A 66 -8.37 -9.44 -9.90
CA PHE A 66 -7.65 -9.53 -8.63
C PHE A 66 -7.70 -10.93 -8.03
N VAL A 67 -6.61 -11.35 -7.40
CA VAL A 67 -6.53 -12.66 -6.70
C VAL A 67 -7.54 -12.72 -5.54
N CYS A 68 -7.59 -11.67 -4.71
CA CYS A 68 -8.49 -11.61 -3.56
C CYS A 68 -8.86 -10.17 -3.18
N LEU A 69 -9.56 -9.46 -4.06
CA LEU A 69 -9.83 -8.02 -3.95
C LEU A 69 -10.35 -7.57 -2.57
N GLY A 70 -11.42 -8.19 -2.07
CA GLY A 70 -12.05 -7.76 -0.82
C GLY A 70 -11.11 -7.86 0.39
N ARG A 71 -10.22 -8.86 0.42
CA ARG A 71 -9.24 -9.02 1.52
C ARG A 71 -8.02 -8.14 1.34
N PHE A 72 -7.58 -7.94 0.10
CA PHE A 72 -6.52 -6.99 -0.22
C PHE A 72 -6.93 -5.58 0.22
N LYS A 73 -8.14 -5.12 -0.17
CA LYS A 73 -8.77 -3.87 0.31
C LYS A 73 -8.68 -3.70 1.82
N ALA A 74 -9.11 -4.71 2.57
CA ALA A 74 -9.12 -4.62 4.02
C ALA A 74 -7.71 -4.62 4.63
N LEU A 75 -6.78 -5.42 4.08
CA LEU A 75 -5.39 -5.41 4.54
C LEU A 75 -4.76 -4.03 4.34
N VAL A 76 -4.89 -3.43 3.15
CA VAL A 76 -4.35 -2.09 2.86
C VAL A 76 -4.91 -1.06 3.84
N ARG A 77 -6.23 -1.06 4.07
CA ARG A 77 -6.85 -0.17 5.06
C ARG A 77 -6.34 -0.42 6.48
N ALA A 78 -6.13 -1.68 6.86
CA ALA A 78 -5.58 -2.04 8.16
C ALA A 78 -4.16 -1.51 8.33
N LEU A 79 -3.31 -1.69 7.32
CA LEU A 79 -1.95 -1.18 7.31
C LEU A 79 -1.95 0.35 7.46
N GLN A 80 -2.71 1.06 6.64
CA GLN A 80 -2.80 2.52 6.68
C GLN A 80 -3.36 3.05 8.01
N HIS A 81 -4.40 2.42 8.56
CA HIS A 81 -4.97 2.81 9.85
C HIS A 81 -4.02 2.57 11.03
N ASN A 82 -3.07 1.65 10.89
CA ASN A 82 -2.04 1.38 11.91
C ASN A 82 -0.69 2.02 11.53
N GLU A 83 -0.73 3.12 10.76
CA GLU A 83 0.43 3.95 10.41
C GLU A 83 1.54 3.21 9.65
N HIS A 84 1.22 2.08 9.02
CA HIS A 84 2.12 1.40 8.10
C HIS A 84 1.99 1.97 6.69
N CYS A 85 3.10 1.93 5.96
CA CYS A 85 3.15 2.38 4.58
C CYS A 85 2.88 1.20 3.63
N VAL A 86 2.22 1.50 2.51
CA VAL A 86 1.93 0.52 1.46
C VAL A 86 2.36 1.06 0.11
N ALA A 87 3.09 0.25 -0.65
CA ALA A 87 3.55 0.60 -1.99
C ALA A 87 3.39 -0.57 -2.95
N VAL A 88 3.44 -0.25 -4.25
CA VAL A 88 3.56 -1.21 -5.33
C VAL A 88 4.89 -0.98 -6.04
N ALA A 89 5.67 -2.04 -6.21
CA ALA A 89 6.86 -2.04 -7.05
C ALA A 89 6.61 -3.03 -8.19
N THR A 90 6.48 -2.56 -9.43
CA THR A 90 6.13 -3.40 -10.58
C THR A 90 7.07 -3.16 -11.75
N PHE A 91 7.25 -4.16 -12.62
CA PHE A 91 7.88 -3.97 -13.93
C PHE A 91 6.87 -3.59 -15.02
N GLY A 92 5.57 -3.66 -14.73
CA GLY A 92 4.51 -3.32 -15.65
C GLY A 92 4.35 -1.82 -15.89
N ARG A 93 3.20 -1.47 -16.48
CA ARG A 93 2.83 -0.08 -16.81
C ARG A 93 2.19 0.65 -15.65
N ARG A 94 2.65 1.88 -15.38
CA ARG A 94 2.11 2.73 -14.31
C ARG A 94 0.62 3.00 -14.46
N ASP A 95 0.18 3.40 -15.64
CA ASP A 95 -1.21 3.79 -15.89
C ASP A 95 -2.18 2.62 -15.69
N VAL A 96 -1.76 1.40 -16.04
CA VAL A 96 -2.52 0.16 -15.78
C VAL A 96 -2.63 -0.12 -14.29
N VAL A 97 -1.51 -0.04 -13.55
CA VAL A 97 -1.49 -0.27 -12.09
C VAL A 97 -2.31 0.80 -11.38
N GLU A 98 -2.18 2.06 -11.76
CA GLU A 98 -2.96 3.18 -11.25
C GLU A 98 -4.46 2.96 -11.49
N LYS A 99 -4.87 2.56 -12.71
CA LYS A 99 -6.26 2.22 -13.02
C LYS A 99 -6.77 1.09 -12.12
N ALA A 100 -5.96 0.05 -11.92
CA ALA A 100 -6.31 -1.07 -11.05
C ALA A 100 -6.41 -0.66 -9.57
N MET A 101 -5.48 0.15 -9.07
CA MET A 101 -5.51 0.63 -7.68
C MET A 101 -6.68 1.58 -7.43
N ARG A 102 -7.05 2.41 -8.41
CA ARG A 102 -8.28 3.23 -8.33
C ARG A 102 -9.54 2.39 -8.25
N HIS A 103 -9.65 1.34 -9.08
CA HIS A 103 -10.75 0.37 -8.98
C HIS A 103 -10.77 -0.31 -7.61
N ALA A 104 -9.59 -0.73 -7.14
CA ALA A 104 -9.44 -1.50 -5.92
C ALA A 104 -9.54 -0.68 -4.63
N LEU A 105 -9.23 0.61 -4.59
CA LEU A 105 -9.12 1.36 -3.33
C LEU A 105 -9.85 2.70 -3.38
N GLY A 106 -10.30 3.13 -4.56
CA GLY A 106 -10.89 4.45 -4.79
C GLY A 106 -9.83 5.47 -5.19
N HIS A 107 -10.25 6.73 -5.32
CA HIS A 107 -9.36 7.85 -5.58
C HIS A 107 -9.56 8.94 -4.51
N PRO A 108 -8.49 9.45 -3.86
CA PRO A 108 -7.12 8.95 -3.93
C PRO A 108 -6.96 7.59 -3.22
N HIS A 109 -6.16 6.67 -3.75
CA HIS A 109 -5.88 5.38 -3.09
C HIS A 109 -4.73 5.43 -2.08
N GLY A 110 -3.85 6.43 -2.19
CA GLY A 110 -2.78 6.66 -1.20
C GLY A 110 -1.64 5.62 -1.21
N LEU A 111 -1.41 4.94 -2.33
CA LEU A 111 -0.28 4.01 -2.51
C LEU A 111 0.77 4.68 -3.37
N SER A 112 2.05 4.49 -3.01
CA SER A 112 3.17 4.86 -3.88
C SER A 112 3.42 3.75 -4.90
N ILE A 113 3.51 4.08 -6.18
CA ILE A 113 3.76 3.12 -7.26
C ILE A 113 5.14 3.42 -7.85
N ARG A 114 6.03 2.42 -7.84
CA ARG A 114 7.31 2.47 -8.54
C ARG A 114 7.30 1.57 -9.76
N THR A 115 7.77 2.11 -10.88
CA THR A 115 7.89 1.42 -12.17
C THR A 115 9.26 1.68 -12.79
N PRO A 116 9.69 0.95 -13.83
CA PRO A 116 10.96 1.21 -14.50
C PRO A 116 11.09 2.65 -15.03
N ALA A 117 9.97 3.28 -15.41
CA ALA A 117 9.96 4.68 -15.85
C ALA A 117 10.48 5.68 -14.83
N ASP A 118 10.36 5.42 -13.52
CA ASP A 118 10.97 6.30 -12.50
C ASP A 118 12.50 6.33 -12.56
N PHE A 119 13.10 5.35 -13.23
CA PHE A 119 14.55 5.14 -13.29
C PHE A 119 15.09 5.27 -14.73
N GLY A 120 14.34 5.93 -15.61
CA GLY A 120 14.77 6.18 -16.99
C GLY A 120 14.61 4.99 -17.95
N HIS A 121 13.88 3.94 -17.56
CA HIS A 121 13.61 2.80 -18.42
C HIS A 121 12.15 2.77 -18.88
N ARG A 122 11.86 2.10 -19.99
CA ARG A 122 10.46 1.93 -20.42
C ARG A 122 9.71 1.04 -19.44
N ASP A 123 8.48 1.41 -19.07
CA ASP A 123 7.56 0.50 -18.38
C ASP A 123 7.33 -0.79 -19.18
N GLY A 124 7.01 -1.89 -18.50
CA GLY A 124 6.92 -3.21 -19.14
C GLY A 124 8.28 -3.83 -19.47
N SER A 125 9.37 -3.32 -18.89
CA SER A 125 10.72 -3.83 -19.12
C SER A 125 11.33 -4.46 -17.88
N ALA A 126 12.15 -5.49 -18.11
CA ALA A 126 13.01 -6.10 -17.10
C ALA A 126 14.38 -5.40 -17.02
N ALA A 127 14.47 -4.12 -17.38
CA ALA A 127 15.73 -3.40 -17.53
C ALA A 127 16.49 -3.24 -16.19
N LEU A 128 15.76 -3.10 -15.07
CA LEU A 128 16.36 -3.00 -13.74
C LEU A 128 16.92 -4.32 -13.22
N GLY A 129 16.60 -5.46 -13.87
CA GLY A 129 17.01 -6.79 -13.43
C GLY A 129 16.14 -7.33 -12.28
N ASP A 130 16.08 -6.62 -11.15
CA ASP A 130 15.36 -7.00 -9.93
C ASP A 130 14.68 -5.80 -9.24
N LYS A 131 14.02 -6.04 -8.11
CA LYS A 131 13.26 -5.02 -7.35
C LYS A 131 14.13 -4.09 -6.51
N ASN A 132 15.41 -4.36 -6.29
CA ASN A 132 16.21 -3.64 -5.29
C ASN A 132 16.31 -2.14 -5.60
N THR A 133 16.39 -1.76 -6.88
CA THR A 133 16.38 -0.34 -7.27
C THR A 133 15.08 0.36 -6.86
N GLN A 134 13.93 -0.31 -7.05
CA GLN A 134 12.62 0.21 -6.67
C GLN A 134 12.47 0.26 -5.15
N LEU A 135 12.92 -0.78 -4.44
CA LEU A 135 12.90 -0.86 -2.99
C LEU A 135 13.80 0.19 -2.33
N ALA A 136 15.00 0.43 -2.85
CA ALA A 136 15.91 1.46 -2.35
C ALA A 136 15.28 2.86 -2.48
N SER A 137 14.64 3.15 -3.61
CA SER A 137 13.90 4.40 -3.81
C SER A 137 12.72 4.54 -2.84
N LEU A 138 11.99 3.45 -2.58
CA LEU A 138 10.90 3.46 -1.60
C LEU A 138 11.41 3.62 -0.17
N ALA A 139 12.53 2.98 0.18
CA ALA A 139 13.17 3.11 1.48
C ALA A 139 13.52 4.57 1.77
N ALA A 140 14.17 5.25 0.80
CA ALA A 140 14.49 6.67 0.89
C ALA A 140 13.22 7.55 0.96
N HIS A 141 12.20 7.23 0.16
CA HIS A 141 10.94 8.01 0.13
C HIS A 141 10.15 7.95 1.44
N PHE A 142 10.13 6.79 2.09
CA PHE A 142 9.42 6.57 3.35
C PHE A 142 10.32 6.67 4.59
N CYS A 143 11.60 6.94 4.40
CA CYS A 143 12.62 7.03 5.45
C CYS A 143 12.65 5.79 6.37
N VAL A 144 12.58 4.60 5.77
CA VAL A 144 12.61 3.30 6.45
C VAL A 144 13.93 2.58 6.16
N ALA A 145 14.41 1.81 7.14
CA ALA A 145 15.53 0.89 6.94
C ALA A 145 15.08 -0.38 6.19
N ALA A 146 16.02 -1.10 5.56
CA ALA A 146 15.70 -2.34 4.82
C ALA A 146 14.94 -3.39 5.66
N GLY A 147 15.29 -3.54 6.94
CA GLY A 147 14.64 -4.48 7.86
C GLY A 147 13.17 -4.15 8.19
N GLN A 148 12.70 -2.94 7.88
CA GLN A 148 11.30 -2.54 8.03
C GLN A 148 10.47 -2.76 6.76
N ILE A 149 11.11 -3.18 5.67
CA ILE A 149 10.44 -3.44 4.39
C ILE A 149 10.02 -4.90 4.34
N LEU A 150 8.77 -5.13 3.93
CA LEU A 150 8.25 -6.44 3.59
C LEU A 150 7.88 -6.48 2.10
N LEU A 151 8.68 -7.16 1.28
CA LEU A 151 8.36 -7.43 -0.11
C LEU A 151 7.42 -8.65 -0.22
N VAL A 152 6.42 -8.57 -1.08
CA VAL A 152 5.57 -9.71 -1.45
C VAL A 152 5.54 -9.80 -2.97
N ASP A 153 6.04 -10.90 -3.53
CA ASP A 153 6.31 -11.03 -4.97
C ASP A 153 6.12 -12.49 -5.42
N ASP A 154 5.63 -12.71 -6.63
CA ASP A 154 5.45 -14.04 -7.22
C ASP A 154 6.74 -14.57 -7.89
N ASP A 155 7.68 -13.69 -8.22
CA ASP A 155 8.98 -14.06 -8.79
C ASP A 155 10.00 -14.33 -7.67
N GLN A 156 10.39 -15.61 -7.57
CA GLN A 156 11.38 -16.06 -6.60
C GLN A 156 12.72 -15.30 -6.70
N LYS A 157 13.12 -14.85 -7.89
CA LYS A 157 14.38 -14.11 -8.07
C LYS A 157 14.34 -12.75 -7.38
N ASN A 158 13.22 -12.05 -7.45
CA ASN A 158 13.03 -10.78 -6.77
C ASN A 158 13.07 -10.96 -5.25
N VAL A 159 12.42 -12.02 -4.75
CA VAL A 159 12.43 -12.39 -3.33
C VAL A 159 13.86 -12.67 -2.85
N GLU A 160 14.60 -13.52 -3.55
CA GLU A 160 15.98 -13.85 -3.18
C GLU A 160 16.91 -12.63 -3.23
N ALA A 161 16.76 -11.77 -4.25
CA ALA A 161 17.53 -10.54 -4.38
C ALA A 161 17.24 -9.54 -3.24
N ALA A 162 15.97 -9.39 -2.84
CA ALA A 162 15.56 -8.53 -1.74
C ALA A 162 16.09 -9.03 -0.39
N VAL A 163 16.00 -10.34 -0.14
CA VAL A 163 16.53 -10.96 1.09
C VAL A 163 18.04 -10.74 1.21
N LYS A 164 18.79 -10.89 0.11
CA LYS A 164 20.24 -10.59 0.08
C LYS A 164 20.54 -9.11 0.39
N ALA A 165 19.60 -8.21 0.13
CA ALA A 165 19.72 -6.78 0.45
C ALA A 165 19.30 -6.45 1.90
N GLY A 166 18.84 -7.41 2.69
CA GLY A 166 18.40 -7.21 4.08
C GLY A 166 16.90 -6.89 4.23
N VAL A 167 16.13 -7.04 3.15
CA VAL A 167 14.66 -6.84 3.15
C VAL A 167 13.97 -8.16 3.51
N ALA A 168 12.93 -8.11 4.35
CA ALA A 168 12.07 -9.27 4.58
C ALA A 168 11.20 -9.51 3.33
N ALA A 169 11.03 -10.75 2.90
CA ALA A 169 10.25 -11.04 1.70
C ALA A 169 9.44 -12.33 1.78
N HIS A 170 8.26 -12.34 1.16
CA HIS A 170 7.44 -13.55 0.96
C HIS A 170 7.30 -13.85 -0.52
N TRP A 171 7.70 -15.07 -0.88
CA TRP A 171 7.39 -15.63 -2.19
C TRP A 171 5.95 -16.15 -2.26
N VAL A 172 5.19 -15.65 -3.22
CA VAL A 172 3.76 -15.95 -3.37
C VAL A 172 3.44 -16.41 -4.81
N PRO A 173 3.86 -17.62 -5.21
CA PRO A 173 3.73 -18.08 -6.60
C PRO A 173 2.28 -18.21 -7.11
N ASN A 174 1.30 -18.15 -6.20
CA ASN A 174 -0.13 -18.19 -6.51
C ASN A 174 -0.84 -16.87 -6.14
N GLY A 175 -0.07 -15.78 -6.00
CA GLY A 175 -0.54 -14.46 -5.64
C GLY A 175 -1.08 -14.31 -4.21
N LEU A 176 -1.72 -13.16 -3.96
CA LEU A 176 -2.27 -12.76 -2.66
C LEU A 176 -3.56 -13.50 -2.30
N THR A 177 -3.44 -14.81 -2.09
CA THR A 177 -4.54 -15.65 -1.62
C THR A 177 -4.98 -15.26 -0.21
N LYS A 178 -6.15 -15.78 0.21
CA LYS A 178 -6.68 -15.58 1.57
C LYS A 178 -5.68 -15.93 2.67
N SER A 179 -4.94 -17.03 2.52
CA SER A 179 -3.99 -17.51 3.53
C SER A 179 -2.77 -16.60 3.61
N VAL A 180 -2.24 -16.18 2.46
CA VAL A 180 -1.12 -15.23 2.35
C VAL A 180 -1.48 -13.90 3.02
N LEU A 181 -2.61 -13.30 2.66
CA LEU A 181 -3.06 -12.03 3.26
C LEU A 181 -3.25 -12.12 4.77
N LYS A 182 -3.77 -13.26 5.27
CA LYS A 182 -3.89 -13.52 6.71
C LYS A 182 -2.53 -13.64 7.39
N LYS A 183 -1.56 -14.29 6.74
CA LYS A 183 -0.18 -14.43 7.23
C LYS A 183 0.48 -13.06 7.37
N ILE A 184 0.43 -12.24 6.31
CA ILE A 184 0.98 -10.88 6.30
C ILE A 184 0.35 -10.05 7.42
N ALA A 185 -0.98 -10.03 7.53
CA ALA A 185 -1.67 -9.30 8.60
C ALA A 185 -1.18 -9.69 10.00
N LYS A 186 -1.03 -11.01 10.25
CA LYS A 186 -0.56 -11.54 11.54
C LYS A 186 0.89 -11.14 11.82
N GLU A 187 1.76 -11.21 10.81
CA GLU A 187 3.19 -10.89 10.92
C GLU A 187 3.43 -9.42 11.21
N ILE A 188 2.68 -8.54 10.55
CA ILE A 188 2.75 -7.09 10.79
C ILE A 188 2.04 -6.68 12.09
N GLY A 189 1.09 -7.50 12.57
CA GLY A 189 0.35 -7.23 13.81
C GLY A 189 -0.93 -6.42 13.61
N VAL A 190 -1.49 -6.41 12.38
CA VAL A 190 -2.75 -5.71 12.08
C VAL A 190 -3.96 -6.64 12.10
N PRO A 191 -5.18 -6.13 12.40
CA PRO A 191 -6.39 -6.93 12.41
C PRO A 191 -6.67 -7.60 11.05
N THR A 192 -7.05 -8.88 11.08
CA THR A 192 -7.47 -9.58 9.85
C THR A 192 -8.88 -9.17 9.42
N TYR A 193 -9.22 -9.38 8.14
CA TYR A 193 -10.53 -9.12 7.52
C TYR A 193 -11.76 -9.53 8.37
N ARG A 194 -11.70 -10.66 9.09
CA ARG A 194 -12.81 -11.12 9.93
C ARG A 194 -13.09 -10.19 11.12
N THR A 195 -12.05 -9.53 11.65
CA THR A 195 -12.16 -8.60 12.77
C THR A 195 -12.69 -7.24 12.30
N MET A 196 -12.33 -6.81 11.09
CA MET A 196 -12.73 -5.50 10.55
C MET A 196 -14.21 -5.40 10.15
N ASN A 197 -14.81 -6.49 9.65
CA ASN A 197 -16.25 -6.53 9.38
C ASN A 197 -17.12 -6.45 10.66
N LEU A 198 -16.55 -6.71 11.84
CA LEU A 198 -17.26 -6.52 13.11
C LEU A 198 -17.22 -5.07 13.61
N VAL A 199 -16.16 -4.32 13.30
CA VAL A 199 -15.96 -2.95 13.82
C VAL A 199 -16.64 -1.91 12.95
N CYS A 200 -16.61 -2.07 11.62
CA CYS A 200 -17.31 -1.16 10.69
C CYS A 200 -18.75 -1.59 10.37
N GLY A 201 -19.20 -2.73 10.91
CA GLY A 201 -20.58 -3.23 10.82
C GLY A 201 -21.50 -2.72 11.95
N GLY A 202 -21.06 -1.72 12.71
CA GLY A 202 -21.85 -1.03 13.73
C GLY A 202 -23.04 -0.31 13.10
N LYS A 203 -24.15 -1.04 12.96
CA LYS A 203 -25.53 -0.62 12.67
C LYS A 203 -25.75 0.88 12.51
N ALA A 204 -26.21 1.26 11.32
CA ALA A 204 -27.18 2.34 11.19
C ALA A 204 -28.29 2.09 12.22
N VAL A 205 -28.33 2.91 13.28
CA VAL A 205 -29.51 3.02 14.14
C VAL A 205 -30.53 3.78 13.29
N SER A 206 -31.25 3.05 12.45
CA SER A 206 -32.50 3.57 11.90
C SER A 206 -33.42 3.79 13.10
N GLY A 207 -33.74 5.06 13.37
CA GLY A 207 -34.75 5.45 14.32
C GLY A 207 -36.04 4.68 14.03
N SER A 208 -36.28 3.65 14.82
CA SER A 208 -37.56 2.97 14.90
C SER A 208 -38.05 3.21 16.32
N LEU A 209 -39.07 4.06 16.40
CA LEU A 209 -39.85 4.33 17.60
C LEU A 209 -40.17 3.02 18.33
N PRO A 210 -40.12 3.00 19.67
CA PRO A 210 -40.49 1.81 20.41
C PRO A 210 -41.99 1.55 20.21
N ARG A 211 -42.30 0.51 19.42
CA ARG A 211 -43.63 -0.10 19.39
C ARG A 211 -43.85 -0.75 20.75
N THR A 212 -44.60 -0.07 21.61
CA THR A 212 -45.17 -0.63 22.83
C THR A 212 -46.06 -1.83 22.46
N ARG A 213 -45.56 -3.05 22.67
CA ARG A 213 -46.42 -4.22 22.80
C ARG A 213 -46.92 -4.25 24.24
N ARG A 214 -48.19 -3.87 24.42
CA ARG A 214 -48.98 -4.23 25.61
C ARG A 214 -49.10 -5.75 25.63
N SER A 215 -48.48 -6.41 26.60
CA SER A 215 -48.96 -7.68 27.13
C SER A 215 -49.45 -7.42 28.54
N VAL A 216 -50.74 -7.63 28.72
CA VAL A 216 -51.48 -7.51 29.97
C VAL A 216 -50.97 -8.60 30.91
N SER A 217 -50.34 -8.22 32.02
CA SER A 217 -50.18 -9.09 33.17
C SER A 217 -51.30 -8.76 34.16
N ARG A 218 -52.20 -9.72 34.39
CA ARG A 218 -53.00 -9.77 35.62
C ARG A 218 -52.03 -10.11 36.73
N ASP A 219 -51.61 -9.09 37.46
CA ASP A 219 -51.51 -9.12 38.92
C ASP A 219 -51.10 -7.74 39.40
N GLY A 220 -52.02 -7.11 40.12
CA GLY A 220 -51.84 -5.78 40.65
C GLY A 220 -50.94 -5.81 41.87
N THR A 221 -49.73 -5.26 41.75
CA THR A 221 -49.05 -4.59 42.86
C THR A 221 -48.12 -3.51 42.32
N ARG A 222 -48.22 -2.32 42.92
CA ARG A 222 -47.36 -1.15 42.70
C ARG A 222 -45.89 -1.49 42.96
N ALA A 223 -44.98 -1.04 42.09
CA ALA A 223 -43.65 -0.61 42.53
C ALA A 223 -43.02 0.43 41.59
N LEU A 224 -42.73 1.56 42.23
CA LEU A 224 -41.80 2.65 41.96
C LEU A 224 -40.80 2.53 40.81
N GLN A 225 -40.69 3.62 40.05
CA GLN A 225 -39.60 3.93 39.13
C GLN A 225 -38.26 4.01 39.87
N GLY A 226 -37.28 3.24 39.40
CA GLY A 226 -35.87 3.40 39.73
C GLY A 226 -35.03 3.07 38.50
N ARG A 227 -34.32 4.06 37.96
CA ARG A 227 -33.27 3.86 36.96
C ARG A 227 -32.07 3.18 37.65
N CYS A 228 -31.66 2.01 37.17
CA CYS A 228 -30.35 1.45 37.45
C CYS A 228 -29.52 1.41 36.16
N SER A 229 -28.47 2.22 36.15
CA SER A 229 -27.35 2.10 35.22
C SER A 229 -26.42 0.99 35.74
N SER A 230 -25.83 0.23 34.81
CA SER A 230 -24.74 -0.75 34.98
C SER A 230 -25.02 -2.00 35.83
N VAL A 231 -25.03 -3.15 35.16
CA VAL A 231 -24.83 -4.48 35.76
C VAL A 231 -23.45 -4.98 35.33
N SER A 232 -22.51 -4.99 36.26
CA SER A 232 -21.25 -5.74 36.17
C SER A 232 -21.47 -7.09 36.84
N ARG A 233 -21.27 -8.19 36.12
CA ARG A 233 -21.22 -9.53 36.71
C ARG A 233 -19.80 -9.80 37.20
N GLY A 234 -19.60 -9.78 38.51
CA GLY A 234 -18.44 -10.33 39.21
C GLY A 234 -18.92 -10.98 40.49
N GLY A 235 -18.74 -12.29 40.61
CA GLY A 235 -19.21 -13.09 41.74
C GLY A 235 -18.14 -13.26 42.83
N SER A 236 -18.61 -13.17 44.08
CA SER A 236 -18.06 -13.79 45.30
C SER A 236 -16.97 -13.05 46.10
N PRO A 237 -16.96 -13.23 47.44
CA PRO A 237 -17.06 -12.12 48.38
C PRO A 237 -15.82 -11.96 49.29
N GLY A 238 -15.53 -10.72 49.69
CA GLY A 238 -14.57 -10.48 50.77
C GLY A 238 -14.27 -9.00 50.96
N ALA A 239 -14.47 -8.53 52.20
CA ALA A 239 -14.00 -7.26 52.75
C ALA A 239 -14.65 -5.97 52.21
N ALA A 240 -15.62 -5.49 52.98
CA ALA A 240 -16.01 -4.08 53.04
C ALA A 240 -14.90 -3.25 53.69
N TRP A 241 -14.48 -2.16 53.02
CA TRP A 241 -13.78 -1.04 53.65
C TRP A 241 -14.40 0.27 53.13
N CYS A 242 -15.02 1.02 54.04
CA CYS A 242 -15.54 2.36 53.78
C CYS A 242 -14.48 3.40 54.20
N ARG A 243 -14.09 4.26 53.25
CA ARG A 243 -13.49 5.59 53.49
C ARG A 243 -14.19 6.54 52.52
N ASP A 244 -15.00 7.46 53.00
CA ASP A 244 -14.57 8.78 53.46
C ASP A 244 -15.79 9.65 53.78
N ARG A 245 -15.74 10.37 54.90
CA ARG A 245 -16.68 11.44 55.26
C ARG A 245 -15.95 12.76 55.09
N SER A 246 -16.52 13.67 54.32
CA SER A 246 -16.68 15.08 54.73
C SER A 246 -17.40 15.87 53.63
N ILE A 247 -18.68 16.15 53.84
CA ILE A 247 -19.41 17.21 53.15
C ILE A 247 -19.94 18.14 54.23
N THR A 248 -19.46 19.38 54.22
CA THR A 248 -19.94 20.51 55.00
C THR A 248 -21.19 21.13 54.34
N PRO A 249 -22.20 21.57 55.10
CA PRO A 249 -23.36 22.27 54.56
C PRO A 249 -23.24 23.80 54.70
N GLY A 250 -23.78 24.54 53.73
CA GLY A 250 -23.95 26.00 53.77
C GLY A 250 -25.10 26.45 52.84
N PRO A 251 -25.74 27.60 53.09
CA PRO A 251 -27.20 27.62 53.30
C PRO A 251 -28.05 28.26 52.18
N GLN A 252 -29.37 28.14 52.40
CA GLN A 252 -30.51 28.56 51.59
C GLN A 252 -30.70 30.08 51.43
N SER A 253 -31.24 30.50 50.29
CA SER A 253 -32.20 31.64 50.12
C SER A 253 -32.94 31.44 48.77
N ARG A 254 -34.28 31.27 48.72
CA ARG A 254 -35.45 32.19 48.79
C ARG A 254 -35.64 33.15 47.59
N GLY A 255 -36.73 32.92 46.84
CA GLY A 255 -37.52 33.90 46.04
C GLY A 255 -36.90 34.32 44.70
N SER A 256 -37.59 34.54 43.57
CA SER A 256 -39.00 34.87 43.31
C SER A 256 -39.34 34.66 41.81
N ARG A 257 -40.64 34.71 41.50
CA ARG A 257 -41.33 34.44 40.21
C ARG A 257 -41.19 35.51 39.11
N SER A 258 -41.73 35.14 37.93
CA SER A 258 -42.16 35.91 36.74
C SER A 258 -41.07 36.09 35.67
N GLY A 259 -41.33 35.98 34.35
CA GLY A 259 -42.56 35.81 33.58
C GLY A 259 -42.24 35.35 32.14
N GLU A 260 -43.31 35.20 31.36
CA GLU A 260 -43.42 34.55 30.05
C GLU A 260 -42.66 35.21 28.88
N GLY A 261 -42.38 34.44 27.82
CA GLY A 261 -41.96 34.98 26.51
C GLY A 261 -41.38 33.98 25.50
N ARG A 262 -42.26 33.28 24.77
CA ARG A 262 -42.03 32.64 23.43
C ARG A 262 -41.50 33.70 22.43
N ALA A 263 -40.77 33.47 21.33
CA ALA A 263 -40.27 32.33 20.54
C ALA A 263 -39.17 32.87 19.56
N PRO A 264 -38.84 32.25 18.40
CA PRO A 264 -37.69 31.38 18.19
C PRO A 264 -36.59 31.93 17.26
N ALA A 265 -35.41 31.32 17.36
CA ALA A 265 -34.32 31.44 16.39
C ALA A 265 -34.53 30.50 15.18
N PRO A 266 -33.86 30.80 14.05
CA PRO A 266 -33.29 29.75 13.22
C PRO A 266 -31.75 29.82 13.21
N ARG A 267 -31.15 28.66 13.48
CA ARG A 267 -29.77 28.29 13.14
C ARG A 267 -29.77 27.66 11.74
N SER A 268 -28.78 27.99 10.92
CA SER A 268 -28.04 27.11 9.98
C SER A 268 -27.39 28.00 8.94
N THR A 269 -26.14 27.85 8.49
CA THR A 269 -25.10 26.83 8.65
C THR A 269 -23.84 27.48 8.10
N GLY A 270 -22.86 27.74 8.96
CA GLY A 270 -21.50 28.01 8.52
C GLY A 270 -20.87 26.68 8.13
N SER A 271 -20.71 26.45 6.83
CA SER A 271 -19.89 25.35 6.31
C SER A 271 -18.46 25.88 6.20
N SER A 272 -17.65 25.65 7.23
CA SER A 272 -16.21 25.88 7.19
C SER A 272 -15.55 24.75 6.40
N ALA A 273 -15.43 24.93 5.09
CA ALA A 273 -14.44 24.23 4.29
C ALA A 273 -13.11 24.97 4.49
N LEU A 274 -12.13 24.31 5.12
CA LEU A 274 -10.75 24.78 5.07
C LEU A 274 -10.15 24.34 3.73
N PRO A 275 -9.56 25.27 2.96
CA PRO A 275 -8.90 24.98 1.70
C PRO A 275 -7.44 24.60 1.92
N TRP A 276 -6.95 23.61 1.20
CA TRP A 276 -5.54 23.57 0.82
C TRP A 276 -5.49 23.65 -0.71
N GLU A 277 -5.37 24.88 -1.20
CA GLU A 277 -5.05 25.17 -2.59
C GLU A 277 -3.58 25.63 -2.66
N THR A 278 -2.84 24.94 -3.52
CA THR A 278 -1.96 25.50 -4.56
C THR A 278 -0.83 26.47 -4.16
N ALA A 279 0.42 26.03 -4.36
CA ALA A 279 1.48 26.69 -5.18
C ALA A 279 2.73 25.76 -5.11
N LEU A 280 3.56 25.50 -6.13
CA LEU A 280 4.09 26.37 -7.18
C LEU A 280 4.38 25.53 -8.44
N PHE A 281 3.77 25.95 -9.55
CA PHE A 281 4.32 25.81 -10.88
C PHE A 281 5.39 26.90 -11.04
N ASP A 282 6.59 26.55 -11.48
CA ASP A 282 7.52 27.53 -12.01
C ASP A 282 8.24 26.98 -13.25
N ARG A 283 7.88 27.56 -14.40
CA ARG A 283 8.60 27.58 -15.69
C ARG A 283 8.15 28.87 -16.36
N PRO A 284 9.03 29.66 -16.97
CA PRO A 284 9.52 29.25 -18.29
C PRO A 284 10.95 29.69 -18.65
N GLY A 285 11.58 28.88 -19.51
CA GLY A 285 12.66 29.30 -20.38
C GLY A 285 12.46 28.74 -21.79
N LYS A 286 11.86 29.54 -22.68
CA LYS A 286 12.14 29.49 -24.14
C LYS A 286 13.61 29.88 -24.30
N VAL A 287 14.41 29.35 -25.24
CA VAL A 287 14.48 29.67 -26.67
C VAL A 287 15.43 28.64 -27.32
N GLY A 288 15.19 28.22 -28.57
CA GLY A 288 16.25 27.60 -29.38
C GLY A 288 15.77 26.69 -30.50
N HIS A 289 15.09 27.26 -31.51
CA HIS A 289 14.91 26.60 -32.79
C HIS A 289 16.22 26.62 -33.59
N SER A 290 16.68 25.45 -34.03
CA SER A 290 17.42 25.32 -35.29
C SER A 290 17.46 23.87 -35.75
N ASN A 291 16.70 23.61 -36.81
CA ASN A 291 16.76 22.42 -37.64
C ASN A 291 17.55 22.81 -38.91
N PRO A 292 18.47 21.98 -39.40
CA PRO A 292 18.71 21.94 -40.83
C PRO A 292 18.59 20.52 -41.41
N ARG A 293 17.60 20.40 -42.30
CA ARG A 293 17.68 19.82 -43.65
C ARG A 293 18.83 18.84 -43.97
N ARG A 294 18.40 17.64 -44.35
CA ARG A 294 18.77 16.86 -45.56
C ARG A 294 19.95 17.39 -46.39
N GLN A 295 20.89 16.49 -46.72
CA GLN A 295 21.08 15.99 -48.10
C GLN A 295 21.95 14.71 -48.14
N PRO A 296 21.85 13.90 -49.22
CA PRO A 296 22.40 12.55 -49.35
C PRO A 296 23.70 12.50 -50.19
N SER A 297 24.49 11.42 -50.07
CA SER A 297 25.66 11.14 -50.92
C SER A 297 26.04 9.67 -50.76
N THR A 298 25.59 8.78 -51.66
CA THR A 298 26.27 8.26 -52.87
C THR A 298 27.32 7.17 -52.63
N ARG A 299 26.99 6.00 -53.21
CA ARG A 299 27.80 5.18 -54.13
C ARG A 299 28.95 4.31 -53.58
N ALA A 300 28.76 3.03 -53.86
CA ALA A 300 29.69 2.07 -54.46
C ALA A 300 30.99 1.69 -53.74
N GLY A 301 31.17 0.37 -53.64
CA GLY A 301 32.27 -0.23 -54.37
C GLY A 301 33.18 -1.14 -53.57
N HIS A 302 33.16 -2.40 -53.98
CA HIS A 302 34.32 -3.26 -54.18
C HIS A 302 34.97 -4.03 -53.01
N ARG A 303 34.99 -5.34 -53.28
CA ARG A 303 36.14 -6.26 -53.26
C ARG A 303 36.55 -6.84 -51.90
N THR A 304 36.25 -8.14 -51.80
CA THR A 304 37.12 -9.16 -51.20
C THR A 304 38.52 -9.12 -51.82
N PRO A 305 39.55 -9.52 -51.06
CA PRO A 305 40.18 -10.78 -51.41
C PRO A 305 40.60 -11.67 -50.23
N SER A 306 40.73 -12.94 -50.58
CA SER A 306 41.45 -14.05 -49.94
C SER A 306 42.68 -13.72 -49.10
N GLY A 307 42.92 -14.58 -48.10
CA GLY A 307 44.24 -15.21 -47.99
C GLY A 307 44.81 -15.36 -46.58
N ALA A 308 45.16 -16.62 -46.25
CA ALA A 308 46.20 -17.05 -45.30
C ALA A 308 45.94 -16.77 -43.80
N SER A 309 46.37 -17.57 -42.82
CA SER A 309 47.15 -18.81 -42.76
C SER A 309 46.95 -19.37 -41.35
N LEU A 310 46.82 -20.69 -41.22
CA LEU A 310 46.94 -21.40 -39.94
C LEU A 310 48.42 -21.63 -39.61
N PRO A 311 48.82 -21.55 -38.33
CA PRO A 311 49.98 -22.26 -37.83
C PRO A 311 49.63 -23.35 -36.78
N PRO A 312 50.57 -24.27 -36.50
CA PRO A 312 50.27 -25.67 -36.20
C PRO A 312 50.30 -26.08 -34.73
N LEU A 313 49.72 -27.27 -34.50
CA LEU A 313 49.82 -28.12 -33.32
C LEU A 313 51.26 -28.31 -32.81
N ALA A 314 51.48 -28.00 -31.54
CA ALA A 314 52.64 -28.49 -30.78
C ALA A 314 52.18 -29.47 -29.70
N ARG A 315 52.61 -30.73 -29.84
CA ARG A 315 52.54 -31.77 -28.80
C ARG A 315 53.71 -31.57 -27.83
N GLY A 316 53.43 -31.49 -26.54
CA GLY A 316 54.41 -31.58 -25.46
C GLY A 316 53.99 -32.64 -24.44
N ARG A 317 54.77 -33.73 -24.37
CA ARG A 317 54.69 -34.81 -23.37
C ARG A 317 55.84 -34.63 -22.39
N THR A 318 55.56 -34.56 -21.09
CA THR A 318 56.42 -35.01 -19.96
C THR A 318 55.48 -35.21 -18.75
N ARG A 319 55.17 -36.45 -18.35
CA ARG A 319 55.89 -37.39 -17.46
C ARG A 319 56.00 -36.91 -16.02
N GLY A 320 55.32 -37.64 -15.13
CA GLY A 320 55.49 -37.59 -13.68
C GLY A 320 54.79 -38.80 -13.05
N GLU A 321 55.56 -39.86 -12.83
CA GLU A 321 55.26 -40.89 -11.82
C GLU A 321 56.18 -40.61 -10.62
N ARG A 322 55.54 -40.59 -9.43
CA ARG A 322 56.09 -40.61 -8.06
C ARG A 322 56.79 -39.36 -7.55
#